data_AF-A0A3E0B324-F1
#
_entry.id   AF-A0A3E0B324-F1
#
_cell.length_a   1.000
_cell.length_b   1.000
_cell.length_c   1.000
_cell.angle_alpha   90.00
_cell.angle_beta   90.00
_cell.angle_gamma   90.00
#
_symmetry.space_group_name_H-M   'P 1'
#
loop_
_entity.id
_entity.type
_entity.pdbx_description
1 polymer ?
#
loop_
_entity_poly.entity_id
_entity_poly.type
_entity_poly.pdbx_seq_one_letter_code
_entity_poly.pdbx_strand_id
1 'polypeptide(L)'
;MSVREKKKELIPKKWSSLFMIACLFIGTVLGTLLVYFIQGEFPYEVFAGGSTAVIILIIIELIKQKRKTDNMPETDERVTQNVFNFMAYGSHIFIAVLFIGLAAYTVLGNDAIPTLYLWILFFSYIVIVGFGGIIIKRR
;
A
#
# COMPACT_ATOMS: atom_id res chain seq x y z
N MET A 1 -23.23 -4.26 -36.94
CA MET A 1 -22.84 -3.90 -35.56
C MET A 1 -23.76 -2.81 -35.06
N SER A 2 -24.50 -3.02 -33.96
CA SER A 2 -25.53 -2.07 -33.50
C SER A 2 -24.92 -0.89 -32.73
N VAL A 3 -25.57 0.27 -32.77
CA VAL A 3 -25.14 1.51 -32.08
C VAL A 3 -24.91 1.30 -30.57
N ARG A 4 -25.58 0.31 -29.95
CA ARG A 4 -25.36 -0.08 -28.54
C ARG A 4 -24.00 -0.72 -28.29
N GLU A 5 -23.45 -1.45 -29.25
CA GLU A 5 -22.13 -2.07 -29.10
C GLU A 5 -21.00 -1.05 -29.21
N LYS A 6 -21.13 -0.06 -30.11
CA LYS A 6 -20.22 1.10 -30.19
C LYS A 6 -20.18 1.91 -28.88
N LYS A 7 -21.33 2.06 -28.20
CA LYS A 7 -21.41 2.79 -26.92
C LYS A 7 -20.76 2.04 -25.74
N LYS A 8 -20.71 0.70 -25.77
CA LYS A 8 -20.04 -0.10 -24.73
C LYS A 8 -18.51 -0.03 -24.82
N GLU A 9 -17.95 0.23 -26.00
CA GLU A 9 -16.51 0.44 -26.20
C GLU A 9 -16.04 1.88 -25.93
N LEU A 10 -16.97 2.85 -25.87
CA LEU A 10 -16.68 4.28 -25.77
C LEU A 10 -16.03 4.71 -24.44
N ILE A 11 -16.16 3.89 -23.38
CA ILE A 11 -15.37 4.07 -22.17
C ILE A 11 -14.35 2.93 -22.13
N PRO A 12 -13.07 3.20 -22.48
CA PRO A 12 -12.05 2.17 -22.37
C PRO A 12 -12.05 1.65 -20.92
N LYS A 13 -11.99 0.34 -20.72
CA LYS A 13 -12.02 -0.33 -19.39
C LYS A 13 -11.10 0.33 -18.33
N LYS A 14 -10.02 0.99 -18.78
CA LYS A 14 -9.09 1.84 -18.02
C LYS A 14 -9.75 3.06 -17.35
N TRP A 15 -10.60 3.77 -18.07
CA TRP A 15 -11.33 4.95 -17.58
C TRP A 15 -12.47 4.56 -16.63
N SER A 16 -13.05 3.37 -16.81
CA SER A 16 -14.05 2.83 -15.89
C SER A 16 -13.47 2.57 -14.49
N SER A 17 -12.23 2.09 -14.39
CA SER A 17 -11.56 1.85 -13.11
C SER A 17 -11.23 3.15 -12.36
N LEU A 18 -10.59 4.12 -13.04
CA LEU A 18 -10.36 5.46 -12.49
C LEU A 18 -11.65 6.15 -12.04
N PHE A 19 -12.72 6.04 -12.85
CA PHE A 19 -14.02 6.61 -12.52
C PHE A 19 -14.61 6.01 -11.23
N MET A 20 -14.54 4.68 -11.08
CA MET A 20 -14.99 4.03 -9.83
C MET A 20 -14.19 4.48 -8.61
N ILE A 21 -12.87 4.65 -8.74
CA ILE A 21 -12.01 5.15 -7.66
C ILE A 21 -12.39 6.59 -7.29
N ALA A 22 -12.66 7.45 -8.28
CA ALA A 22 -13.12 8.81 -8.05
C ALA A 22 -14.49 8.83 -7.34
N CYS A 23 -15.44 7.99 -7.76
CA CYS A 23 -16.72 7.83 -7.09
C CYS A 23 -16.57 7.38 -5.64
N LEU A 24 -15.64 6.45 -5.35
CA LEU A 24 -15.35 6.00 -3.98
C LEU A 24 -14.81 7.15 -3.12
N PHE A 25 -13.89 7.97 -3.67
CA PHE A 25 -13.36 9.13 -2.96
C PHE A 25 -14.45 10.17 -2.67
N ILE A 26 -15.27 10.51 -3.67
CA ILE A 26 -16.40 11.42 -3.52
C ILE A 26 -17.40 10.87 -2.49
N GLY A 27 -17.71 9.59 -2.53
CA GLY A 27 -18.58 8.93 -1.55
C GLY A 27 -18.01 8.99 -0.13
N THR A 28 -16.70 8.82 0.03
CA THR A 28 -16.00 8.97 1.31
C THR A 28 -16.15 10.40 1.84
N VAL A 29 -15.86 11.41 1.01
CA VAL A 29 -15.99 12.82 1.37
C VAL A 29 -17.43 13.15 1.77
N LEU A 30 -18.40 12.80 0.92
CA LEU A 30 -19.81 13.07 1.19
C LEU A 30 -20.31 12.34 2.44
N GLY A 31 -19.90 11.08 2.65
CA GLY A 31 -20.24 10.30 3.84
C GLY A 31 -19.70 10.95 5.12
N THR A 32 -18.43 11.38 5.10
CA THR A 32 -17.80 12.05 6.25
C THR A 32 -18.46 13.41 6.56
N LEU A 33 -18.83 14.17 5.53
CA LEU A 33 -19.59 15.42 5.70
C LEU A 33 -20.99 15.19 6.25
N LEU A 34 -21.68 14.15 5.78
CA LEU A 34 -23.02 13.81 6.27
C LEU A 34 -22.98 13.43 7.76
N VAL A 35 -22.02 12.60 8.17
CA VAL A 35 -21.81 12.24 9.58
C VAL A 35 -21.51 13.50 10.40
N TYR A 36 -20.66 14.40 9.91
CA TYR A 36 -20.38 15.68 10.54
C TYR A 36 -21.64 16.52 10.76
N PHE A 37 -22.53 16.62 9.77
CA PHE A 37 -23.80 17.36 9.93
C PHE A 37 -24.77 16.72 10.93
N ILE A 38 -24.73 15.40 11.13
CA ILE A 38 -25.60 14.70 12.07
C ILE A 38 -25.05 14.73 13.50
N GLN A 39 -23.73 14.53 13.64
CA GLN A 39 -23.10 14.31 14.95
C GLN A 39 -22.35 15.55 15.47
N GLY A 40 -22.11 16.56 14.63
CA GLY A 40 -21.38 17.79 14.99
C GLY A 40 -19.87 17.64 15.08
N GLU A 41 -19.35 16.41 15.05
CA GLU A 41 -17.92 16.09 15.08
C GLU A 41 -17.46 15.45 13.77
N PHE A 42 -16.29 15.86 13.29
CA PHE A 42 -15.77 15.37 12.02
C PHE A 42 -15.13 13.99 12.21
N PRO A 43 -15.57 12.94 11.49
CA PRO A 43 -15.07 11.58 11.69
C PRO A 43 -13.72 11.39 10.98
N TYR A 44 -12.64 11.91 11.60
CA TYR A 44 -11.28 11.86 11.05
C TYR A 44 -10.82 10.44 10.71
N GLU A 45 -11.19 9.45 11.52
CA GLU A 45 -10.84 8.04 11.32
C GLU A 45 -11.41 7.50 10.00
N VAL A 46 -12.68 7.80 9.73
CA VAL A 46 -13.38 7.37 8.51
C VAL A 46 -12.79 8.07 7.29
N PHE A 47 -12.51 9.37 7.40
CA PHE A 47 -11.90 10.14 6.32
C PHE A 47 -10.48 9.65 6.00
N ALA A 48 -9.66 9.43 7.02
CA ALA A 48 -8.30 8.93 6.86
C ALA A 48 -8.29 7.50 6.28
N GLY A 49 -9.16 6.61 6.77
CA GLY A 49 -9.31 5.25 6.25
C GLY A 49 -9.74 5.22 4.79
N GLY A 50 -10.78 5.96 4.43
CA GLY A 50 -11.27 6.03 3.06
C GLY A 50 -10.27 6.67 2.09
N SER A 51 -9.57 7.73 2.52
CA SER A 51 -8.50 8.36 1.74
C SER A 51 -7.33 7.39 1.51
N THR A 52 -6.95 6.62 2.52
CA THR A 52 -5.90 5.59 2.42
C THR A 52 -6.27 4.51 1.41
N ALA A 53 -7.51 4.01 1.45
CA ALA A 53 -8.00 3.02 0.49
C ALA A 53 -7.97 3.55 -0.96
N VAL A 54 -8.35 4.82 -1.17
CA VAL A 54 -8.29 5.48 -2.48
C VAL A 54 -6.85 5.55 -3.00
N ILE A 55 -5.88 5.95 -2.16
CA ILE A 55 -4.46 6.00 -2.53
C ILE A 55 -3.96 4.61 -2.97
N ILE A 56 -4.29 3.56 -2.21
CA ILE A 56 -3.91 2.18 -2.53
C ILE A 56 -4.50 1.77 -3.89
N LEU A 57 -5.78 2.04 -4.13
CA LEU A 57 -6.43 1.70 -5.41
C LEU A 57 -5.82 2.46 -6.59
N ILE A 58 -5.47 3.73 -6.42
CA ILE A 58 -4.74 4.51 -7.43
C ILE A 58 -3.40 3.86 -7.75
N ILE A 59 -2.61 3.47 -6.73
CA ILE A 59 -1.32 2.81 -6.92
C ILE A 59 -1.49 1.50 -7.70
N ILE A 60 -2.48 0.67 -7.32
CA ILE A 60 -2.77 -0.59 -8.00
C ILE A 60 -3.14 -0.35 -9.47
N GLU A 61 -3.99 0.62 -9.74
CA GLU A 61 -4.42 0.95 -11.10
C GLU A 61 -3.25 1.48 -11.93
N LEU A 62 -2.38 2.33 -11.37
CA LEU A 62 -1.15 2.79 -12.02
C LEU A 62 -0.20 1.62 -12.35
N ILE A 63 -0.04 0.65 -11.45
CA ILE A 63 0.76 -0.55 -11.69
C ILE A 63 0.14 -1.38 -12.82
N LYS A 64 -1.18 -1.63 -12.80
CA LYS A 64 -1.89 -2.37 -13.85
C LYS A 64 -1.75 -1.71 -15.22
N GLN A 65 -1.81 -0.38 -15.27
CA GLN A 65 -1.65 0.37 -16.51
C GLN A 65 -0.23 0.27 -17.05
N LYS A 66 0.79 0.30 -16.18
CA LYS A 66 2.20 0.10 -16.57
C LYS A 66 2.51 -1.35 -16.97
N ARG A 67 1.74 -2.32 -16.51
CA ARG A 67 1.95 -3.76 -16.75
C ARG A 67 1.43 -4.26 -18.11
N LYS A 68 0.74 -3.42 -18.91
CA LYS A 68 0.30 -3.85 -20.24
C LYS A 68 1.49 -3.81 -21.22
N THR A 69 1.77 -4.97 -21.82
CA THR A 69 2.81 -5.32 -22.82
C THR A 69 4.11 -5.91 -22.26
N ASP A 70 4.02 -6.96 -21.46
CA ASP A 70 5.15 -7.89 -21.39
C ASP A 70 4.66 -9.34 -21.42
N ASN A 71 5.06 -10.06 -22.46
CA ASN A 71 4.84 -11.51 -22.63
C ASN A 71 6.01 -12.31 -22.03
N MET A 72 6.90 -11.68 -21.25
CA MET A 72 7.92 -12.36 -20.49
C MET A 72 7.30 -13.29 -19.43
N PRO A 73 7.90 -14.48 -19.20
CA PRO A 73 7.51 -15.35 -18.10
C PRO A 73 7.56 -14.58 -16.77
N GLU A 74 6.47 -14.61 -16.01
CA GLU A 74 6.15 -13.68 -14.92
C GLU A 74 7.13 -13.77 -13.72
N THR A 75 7.91 -14.86 -13.65
CA THR A 75 8.96 -15.10 -12.66
C THR A 75 9.83 -16.25 -13.13
N ASP A 76 11.11 -15.99 -13.39
CA ASP A 76 12.15 -17.02 -13.48
C ASP A 76 12.52 -17.50 -12.06
N GLU A 77 13.00 -18.73 -11.90
CA GLU A 77 13.45 -19.29 -10.62
C GLU A 77 14.44 -18.34 -9.92
N ARG A 78 15.30 -17.70 -10.72
CA ARG A 78 16.26 -16.68 -10.26
C ARG A 78 15.59 -15.47 -9.61
N VAL A 79 14.49 -14.96 -10.18
CA VAL A 79 13.77 -13.80 -9.64
C VAL A 79 13.11 -14.18 -8.31
N THR A 80 12.50 -15.35 -8.26
CA THR A 80 11.91 -15.89 -7.02
C THR A 80 12.96 -16.05 -5.93
N GLN A 81 14.13 -16.60 -6.26
CA GLN A 81 15.23 -16.79 -5.31
C GLN A 81 15.79 -15.44 -4.82
N ASN A 82 15.94 -14.44 -5.70
CA ASN A 82 16.41 -13.11 -5.33
C ASN A 82 15.44 -12.39 -4.38
N VAL A 83 14.13 -12.47 -4.66
CA VAL A 83 13.10 -11.91 -3.79
C VAL A 83 13.09 -12.64 -2.45
N PHE A 84 13.18 -13.98 -2.45
CA PHE A 84 13.25 -14.78 -1.22
C PHE A 84 14.47 -14.41 -0.37
N ASN A 85 15.66 -14.39 -0.98
CA ASN A 85 16.90 -14.01 -0.29
C ASN A 85 16.81 -12.60 0.28
N PHE A 86 16.26 -11.64 -0.46
CA PHE A 86 16.06 -10.29 0.05
C PHE A 86 15.12 -10.24 1.26
N MET A 87 13.99 -10.94 1.20
CA MET A 87 13.04 -11.02 2.31
C MET A 87 13.67 -11.70 3.53
N ALA A 88 14.45 -12.76 3.33
CA ALA A 88 15.17 -13.47 4.38
C ALA A 88 16.25 -12.60 5.04
N TYR A 89 17.13 -11.98 4.25
CA TYR A 89 18.16 -11.09 4.80
C TYR A 89 17.54 -9.85 5.45
N GLY A 90 16.53 -9.25 4.83
CA GLY A 90 15.81 -8.09 5.35
C GLY A 90 15.20 -8.36 6.73
N SER A 91 14.53 -9.51 6.90
CA SER A 91 13.92 -9.88 8.18
C SER A 91 14.95 -10.13 9.29
N HIS A 92 16.07 -10.80 8.98
CA HIS A 92 17.13 -11.06 9.96
C HIS A 92 17.88 -9.78 10.33
N ILE A 93 18.17 -8.90 9.37
CA ILE A 93 18.77 -7.58 9.65
C ILE A 93 17.82 -6.77 10.53
N PHE A 94 16.52 -6.76 10.22
CA PHE A 94 15.53 -6.05 11.03
C PHE A 94 15.48 -6.56 12.46
N ILE A 95 15.40 -7.88 12.66
CA ILE A 95 15.42 -8.49 13.99
C ILE A 95 16.73 -8.16 14.72
N ALA A 96 17.88 -8.22 14.04
CA ALA A 96 19.17 -7.88 14.64
C ALA A 96 19.21 -6.41 15.10
N VAL A 97 18.74 -5.48 14.27
CA VAL A 97 18.66 -4.04 14.62
C VAL A 97 17.71 -3.84 15.80
N LEU A 98 16.54 -4.49 15.81
CA LEU A 98 15.60 -4.44 16.92
C LEU A 98 16.27 -4.95 18.21
N PHE A 99 16.94 -6.10 18.16
CA PHE A 99 17.57 -6.71 19.32
C PHE A 99 18.72 -5.86 19.88
N ILE A 100 19.57 -5.32 19.01
CA ILE A 100 20.66 -4.40 19.39
C ILE A 100 20.07 -3.12 20.00
N GLY A 101 19.02 -2.56 19.39
CA GLY A 101 18.34 -1.37 19.88
C GLY A 101 17.73 -1.58 21.27
N LEU A 102 17.03 -2.70 21.48
CA LEU A 102 16.48 -3.07 22.79
C LEU A 102 17.59 -3.24 23.83
N ALA A 103 18.65 -3.99 23.51
CA ALA A 103 19.77 -4.20 24.42
C ALA A 103 20.44 -2.89 24.83
N ALA A 104 20.69 -1.98 23.87
CA ALA A 104 21.24 -0.67 24.15
C ALA A 104 20.31 0.16 25.04
N TYR A 105 19.01 0.14 24.78
CA TYR A 105 18.00 0.86 25.56
C TYR A 105 17.94 0.37 27.01
N THR A 106 18.03 -0.94 27.23
CA THR A 106 18.10 -1.58 28.56
C THR A 106 19.40 -1.23 29.29
N VAL A 107 20.57 -1.29 28.61
CA VAL A 107 21.86 -0.94 29.23
C VAL A 107 21.91 0.53 29.66
N LEU A 108 21.17 1.41 28.99
CA LEU A 108 21.00 2.81 29.38
C LEU A 108 20.08 3.02 30.60
N GLY A 109 19.59 1.95 31.22
CA GLY A 109 18.75 2.00 32.42
C GLY A 109 17.29 2.35 32.15
N ASN A 110 16.84 2.21 30.90
CA ASN A 110 15.44 2.44 30.57
C ASN A 110 14.66 1.11 30.62
N ASP A 111 13.74 1.01 31.57
CA ASP A 111 12.96 -0.21 31.78
C ASP A 111 11.69 -0.30 30.91
N ALA A 112 11.32 0.80 30.23
CA ALA A 112 10.10 0.86 29.44
C ALA A 112 10.31 1.63 28.12
N ILE A 113 9.80 1.05 27.03
CA ILE A 113 9.77 1.66 25.71
C ILE A 113 8.32 1.99 25.35
N PRO A 114 8.01 3.25 24.97
CA PRO A 114 6.71 3.58 24.42
C PRO A 114 6.39 2.73 23.18
N THR A 115 5.21 2.09 23.17
CA THR A 115 4.77 1.21 22.07
C THR A 115 4.78 1.93 20.71
N LEU A 116 4.60 3.26 20.70
CA LEU A 116 4.66 4.08 19.50
C LEU A 116 5.99 3.92 18.74
N TYR A 117 7.12 3.83 19.44
CA TYR A 117 8.42 3.66 18.79
C TYR A 117 8.57 2.29 18.12
N LEU A 118 7.99 1.25 18.72
CA LEU A 118 7.93 -0.08 18.11
C LEU A 118 7.05 -0.04 16.86
N TRP A 119 5.88 0.60 16.92
CA TRP A 119 4.99 0.76 15.76
C TRP A 119 5.69 1.44 14.58
N ILE A 120 6.39 2.55 14.83
CA ILE A 120 7.15 3.26 13.81
C ILE A 120 8.20 2.34 13.17
N LEU A 121 8.94 1.58 14.00
CA LEU A 121 9.95 0.65 13.54
C LEU A 121 9.33 -0.45 12.64
N PHE A 122 8.24 -1.09 13.07
CA PHE A 122 7.56 -2.13 12.28
C PHE A 122 6.96 -1.59 10.96
N PHE A 123 6.32 -0.42 10.99
CA PHE A 123 5.81 0.19 9.75
C PHE A 123 6.93 0.56 8.79
N SER A 124 8.04 1.10 9.30
CA SER A 124 9.20 1.42 8.46
C SER A 124 9.75 0.17 7.77
N TYR A 125 9.82 -0.97 8.48
CA TYR A 125 10.24 -2.25 7.92
C TYR A 125 9.32 -2.73 6.80
N ILE A 126 8.00 -2.70 7.03
CA ILE A 126 7.01 -3.12 6.02
C ILE A 126 7.14 -2.26 4.75
N VAL A 127 7.32 -0.95 4.91
CA VAL A 127 7.50 -0.02 3.79
C VAL A 127 8.80 -0.32 3.03
N ILE A 128 9.93 -0.43 3.73
CA ILE A 128 11.25 -0.68 3.13
C ILE A 128 11.27 -2.01 2.39
N VAL A 129 10.78 -3.09 3.03
CA VAL A 129 10.76 -4.43 2.44
C VAL A 129 9.73 -4.52 1.31
N GLY A 130 8.57 -3.89 1.46
CA GLY A 130 7.56 -3.82 0.41
C GLY A 130 8.08 -3.16 -0.87
N PHE A 131 8.67 -1.95 -0.76
CA PHE A 131 9.24 -1.26 -1.91
C PHE A 131 10.50 -1.95 -2.44
N GLY A 132 11.38 -2.41 -1.56
CA GLY A 132 12.60 -3.14 -1.93
C GLY A 132 12.30 -4.43 -2.70
N GLY A 133 11.27 -5.18 -2.28
CA GLY A 133 10.82 -6.39 -2.98
C GLY A 133 10.30 -6.10 -4.39
N ILE A 134 9.58 -4.99 -4.59
CA ILE A 134 9.13 -4.56 -5.92
C ILE A 134 10.31 -4.20 -6.83
N ILE A 135 11.34 -3.54 -6.28
CA ILE A 135 12.55 -3.17 -7.03
C ILE A 135 13.35 -4.42 -7.44
N ILE A 136 13.52 -5.37 -6.52
CA ILE A 136 14.29 -6.60 -6.77
C ILE A 136 13.57 -7.52 -7.74
N LYS A 137 12.23 -7.59 -7.69
CA LYS A 137 11.44 -8.32 -8.69
C LYS A 137 11.64 -7.80 -10.12
N ARG A 138 12.04 -6.54 -10.31
CA ARG A 138 12.28 -5.93 -11.63
C ARG A 138 13.69 -6.15 -12.18
N ARG A 139 14.60 -6.77 -11.42
CA ARG A 139 15.96 -7.12 -11.84
C ARG A 139 16.09 -8.62 -12.10
#